data_AF-A0A455ARU0-F1
#
_entry.id   AF-A0A455ARU0-F1
#
_cell.length_a   1.000
_cell.length_b   1.000
_cell.length_c   1.000
_cell.angle_alpha   90.00
_cell.angle_beta   90.00
_cell.angle_gamma   90.00
#
_symmetry.space_group_name_H-M   'P 1'
#
loop_
_entity.id
_entity.type
_entity.pdbx_description
1 polymer ?
#
loop_
_entity_poly.entity_id
_entity_poly.type
_entity_poly.pdbx_seq_one_letter_code
_entity_poly.pdbx_strand_id
1 'polypeptide(L)'
;MGPFKHTVDDGLDVRKAAFECMYSLLESCLGQLDICEFLNHVEDGLKDHYDIRMLTFIMLARLATLCPVPVLQRVDRLIEPLRATCTAKVKAGSVKQEFEKQDELKRSAMRAVAALLTIPEVGKSPIMADFSSQIRSNPELAALFESIQKDSASAPSTDSMELS
;
A
#
# COMPACT_ATOMS: atom_id res chain seq x y z
N MET A 1 1.93 -9.40 -35.45
CA MET A 1 1.30 -9.20 -34.13
C MET A 1 0.93 -7.73 -34.00
N GLY A 2 -0.30 -7.43 -33.56
CA GLY A 2 -0.85 -6.08 -33.46
C GLY A 2 -0.29 -5.26 -32.28
N PRO A 3 -0.97 -4.19 -31.82
CA PRO A 3 -0.46 -3.20 -30.87
C PRO A 3 -0.27 -3.68 -29.43
N PHE A 4 -0.28 -4.99 -29.17
CA PHE A 4 -0.15 -5.57 -27.84
C PHE A 4 1.32 -5.83 -27.51
N LYS A 5 1.79 -5.26 -26.39
CA LYS A 5 3.13 -5.49 -25.86
C LYS A 5 3.03 -6.45 -24.68
N HIS A 6 3.62 -7.64 -24.82
CA HIS A 6 3.80 -8.57 -23.71
C HIS A 6 5.15 -8.29 -23.05
N THR A 7 5.14 -7.91 -21.78
CA THR A 7 6.36 -7.73 -20.99
C THR A 7 6.71 -9.06 -20.33
N VAL A 8 7.93 -9.53 -20.52
CA VAL A 8 8.46 -10.72 -19.85
C VAL A 8 9.44 -10.25 -18.77
N ASP A 9 9.20 -10.66 -17.53
CA ASP A 9 10.04 -10.39 -16.36
C ASP A 9 10.35 -11.73 -15.68
N ASP A 10 11.47 -12.35 -16.07
CA ASP A 10 11.90 -13.66 -15.57
C ASP A 10 12.24 -13.64 -14.07
N GLY A 11 12.40 -12.46 -13.47
CA GLY A 11 12.68 -12.29 -12.05
C GLY A 11 11.43 -12.10 -11.18
N LEU A 12 10.24 -11.97 -11.80
CA LEU A 12 9.02 -11.58 -11.07
C LEU A 12 8.64 -12.59 -9.99
N ASP A 13 8.67 -13.89 -10.29
CA ASP A 13 8.26 -14.94 -9.35
C ASP A 13 9.18 -14.99 -8.12
N VAL A 14 10.48 -14.80 -8.32
CA VAL A 14 11.46 -14.72 -7.22
C VAL A 14 11.23 -13.48 -6.37
N ARG A 15 10.94 -12.33 -6.98
CA ARG A 15 10.61 -11.11 -6.22
C ARG A 15 9.31 -11.29 -5.43
N LYS A 16 8.27 -11.89 -6.00
CA LYS A 16 7.03 -12.21 -5.28
C LYS A 16 7.29 -13.08 -4.05
N ALA A 17 8.04 -14.16 -4.22
CA ALA A 17 8.41 -15.05 -3.11
C ALA A 17 9.22 -14.34 -2.02
N ALA A 18 10.10 -13.41 -2.40
CA ALA A 18 10.85 -12.60 -1.43
C ALA A 18 9.93 -11.69 -0.60
N PHE A 19 8.97 -11.01 -1.23
CA PHE A 19 8.00 -10.15 -0.53
C PHE A 19 7.00 -10.96 0.32
N GLU A 20 6.61 -12.15 -0.11
CA GLU A 20 5.82 -13.10 0.70
C GLU A 20 6.60 -13.54 1.95
N CYS A 21 7.89 -13.85 1.81
CA CYS A 21 8.76 -14.16 2.94
C CYS A 21 8.87 -12.97 3.91
N MET A 22 9.06 -11.76 3.39
CA MET A 22 9.06 -10.53 4.20
C MET A 22 7.76 -10.36 4.99
N TYR A 23 6.61 -10.62 4.36
CA TYR A 23 5.32 -10.55 5.03
C TYR A 23 5.23 -11.56 6.19
N SER A 24 5.63 -12.82 5.97
CA SER A 24 5.66 -13.83 7.04
C SER A 24 6.61 -13.46 8.18
N LEU A 25 7.78 -12.88 7.88
CA LEU A 25 8.74 -12.40 8.88
C LEU A 25 8.18 -11.25 9.71
N LEU A 26 7.42 -10.33 9.09
CA LEU A 26 6.75 -9.25 9.79
C LEU A 26 5.73 -9.77 10.83
N GLU A 27 5.06 -10.89 10.55
CA GLU A 27 4.12 -11.51 11.48
C GLU A 27 4.81 -12.32 12.58
N SER A 28 5.87 -13.05 12.25
CA SER A 28 6.43 -14.09 13.15
C SER A 28 7.71 -13.68 13.87
N CYS A 29 8.46 -12.71 13.34
CA CYS A 29 9.85 -12.47 13.73
C CYS A 29 10.21 -10.98 13.85
N LEU A 30 9.22 -10.08 14.01
CA LEU A 30 9.44 -8.63 14.01
C LEU A 30 10.59 -8.15 14.91
N GLY A 31 10.71 -8.71 16.13
CA GLY A 31 11.75 -8.32 17.08
C GLY A 31 13.19 -8.66 16.67
N GLN A 32 13.38 -9.44 15.60
CA GLN A 32 14.70 -9.80 15.06
C GLN A 32 15.03 -9.04 13.77
N LEU A 33 14.11 -8.23 13.26
CA LEU A 33 14.28 -7.52 12.01
C LEU A 33 14.97 -6.17 12.22
N ASP A 34 15.89 -5.85 11.31
CA ASP A 34 16.27 -4.45 11.10
C ASP A 34 15.12 -3.74 10.36
N ILE A 35 14.34 -2.96 11.12
CA ILE A 35 13.17 -2.26 10.59
C ILE A 35 13.56 -1.21 9.53
N CYS A 36 14.74 -0.60 9.65
CA CYS A 36 15.21 0.35 8.66
C CYS A 36 15.51 -0.35 7.33
N GLU A 37 16.19 -1.49 7.36
CA GLU A 37 16.45 -2.27 6.15
C GLU A 37 15.16 -2.85 5.56
N PHE A 38 14.26 -3.35 6.41
CA PHE A 38 12.94 -3.81 5.99
C PHE A 38 12.17 -2.71 5.25
N LEU A 39 12.19 -1.48 5.78
CA LEU A 39 11.52 -0.33 5.17
C LEU A 39 12.17 0.09 3.84
N ASN A 40 13.47 -0.13 3.62
CA ASN A 40 14.09 0.10 2.31
C ASN A 40 13.42 -0.78 1.23
N HIS A 41 13.23 -2.07 1.54
CA HIS A 41 12.58 -3.00 0.61
C HIS A 41 11.07 -2.75 0.46
N VAL A 42 10.39 -2.29 1.52
CA VAL A 42 9.00 -1.83 1.41
C VAL A 42 8.90 -0.64 0.44
N GLU A 43 9.80 0.34 0.52
CA GLU A 43 9.82 1.49 -0.41
C GLU A 43 9.96 1.06 -1.88
N ASP A 44 10.75 0.03 -2.15
CA ASP A 44 10.90 -0.55 -3.50
C ASP A 44 9.63 -1.29 -3.95
N GLY A 45 9.04 -2.09 -3.06
CA GLY A 45 7.82 -2.86 -3.34
C GLY A 45 6.60 -2.00 -3.70
N LEU A 46 6.53 -0.77 -3.18
CA LEU A 46 5.45 0.17 -3.50
C LEU A 46 5.42 0.60 -4.98
N LYS A 47 6.52 0.39 -5.70
CA LYS A 47 6.72 0.80 -7.10
C LYS A 47 6.80 -0.39 -8.07
N ASP A 48 6.75 -1.63 -7.57
CA ASP A 48 6.96 -2.85 -8.35
C ASP A 48 5.66 -3.31 -9.08
N HIS A 49 5.63 -4.57 -9.48
CA HIS A 49 4.50 -5.23 -10.11
C HIS A 49 3.25 -5.20 -9.22
N TYR A 50 2.07 -5.28 -9.85
CA TYR A 50 0.77 -5.22 -9.19
C TYR A 50 0.68 -6.13 -7.96
N ASP A 51 1.08 -7.41 -8.08
CA ASP A 51 1.01 -8.39 -6.98
C ASP A 51 1.89 -7.98 -5.78
N ILE A 52 3.12 -7.53 -6.07
CA ILE A 52 4.07 -7.10 -5.03
C ILE A 52 3.55 -5.84 -4.35
N ARG A 53 3.01 -4.86 -5.11
CA ARG A 53 2.42 -3.64 -4.56
C ARG A 53 1.25 -3.95 -3.64
N MET A 54 0.37 -4.86 -4.04
CA MET A 54 -0.77 -5.28 -3.21
C MET A 54 -0.31 -5.80 -1.85
N LEU A 55 0.68 -6.69 -1.82
CA LEU A 55 1.24 -7.20 -0.56
C LEU A 55 1.98 -6.12 0.23
N THR A 56 2.70 -5.24 -0.46
CA THR A 56 3.46 -4.15 0.16
C THR A 56 2.56 -3.12 0.84
N PHE A 57 1.39 -2.81 0.28
CA PHE A 57 0.40 -1.94 0.94
C PHE A 57 -0.11 -2.54 2.25
N ILE A 58 -0.32 -3.87 2.28
CA ILE A 58 -0.73 -4.58 3.51
C ILE A 58 0.40 -4.51 4.55
N MET A 59 1.64 -4.79 4.16
CA MET A 59 2.80 -4.66 5.05
C MET A 59 2.93 -3.24 5.60
N LEU A 60 2.80 -2.23 4.75
CA LEU A 60 2.89 -0.83 5.16
C LEU A 60 1.80 -0.43 6.16
N ALA A 61 0.56 -0.90 5.95
CA ALA A 61 -0.52 -0.68 6.90
C ALA A 61 -0.22 -1.31 8.27
N ARG A 62 0.33 -2.53 8.29
CA ARG A 62 0.75 -3.20 9.53
C ARG A 62 1.90 -2.48 10.21
N LEU A 63 2.92 -2.08 9.45
CA LEU A 63 4.09 -1.35 9.96
C LEU A 63 3.70 -0.01 10.57
N ALA A 64 2.68 0.67 10.04
CA ALA A 64 2.16 1.90 10.63
C ALA A 64 1.71 1.71 12.08
N THR A 65 1.15 0.54 12.41
CA THR A 65 0.73 0.18 13.77
C THR A 65 1.88 -0.40 14.60
N LEU A 66 2.68 -1.29 14.02
CA LEU A 66 3.71 -2.04 14.75
C LEU A 66 4.99 -1.23 14.99
N CYS A 67 5.35 -0.35 14.06
CA CYS A 67 6.60 0.41 14.06
C CYS A 67 6.37 1.87 13.63
N PRO A 68 5.53 2.65 14.35
CA PRO A 68 5.11 3.99 13.92
C PRO A 68 6.28 4.97 13.80
N VAL A 69 7.30 4.87 14.68
CA VAL A 69 8.43 5.82 14.69
C VAL A 69 9.33 5.67 13.45
N PRO A 70 9.85 4.48 13.10
CA PRO A 70 10.59 4.29 11.84
C PRO A 70 9.79 4.65 10.59
N VAL A 71 8.48 4.36 10.57
CA VAL A 71 7.60 4.71 9.45
C VAL A 71 7.45 6.23 9.33
N LEU A 72 7.22 6.94 10.43
CA LEU A 72 7.12 8.40 10.45
C LEU A 72 8.40 9.06 9.89
N GLN A 73 9.58 8.55 10.24
CA GLN A 73 10.87 9.05 9.74
C GLN A 73 11.03 8.93 8.21
N ARG A 74 10.24 8.07 7.55
CA ARG A 74 10.30 7.80 6.11
C ARG A 74 9.05 8.22 5.37
N VAL A 75 8.11 8.88 6.05
CA VAL A 75 6.78 9.19 5.50
C VAL A 75 6.87 9.87 4.12
N ASP A 76 7.81 10.80 3.94
CA ASP A 76 7.94 11.53 2.68
C ASP A 76 8.24 10.63 1.47
N ARG A 77 8.98 9.54 1.68
CA ARG A 77 9.31 8.56 0.63
C ARG A 77 8.17 7.58 0.36
N LEU A 78 7.35 7.31 1.38
CA LEU A 78 6.24 6.37 1.32
C LEU A 78 4.99 6.99 0.67
N ILE A 79 4.76 8.30 0.86
CA ILE A 79 3.57 8.98 0.36
C ILE A 79 3.57 9.09 -1.17
N GLU A 80 4.71 9.35 -1.81
CA GLU A 80 4.72 9.61 -3.24
C GLU A 80 4.29 8.39 -4.10
N PRO A 81 4.76 7.15 -3.82
CA PRO A 81 4.24 5.96 -4.47
C PRO A 81 2.73 5.73 -4.23
N LEU A 82 2.24 6.00 -3.02
CA LEU A 82 0.81 5.89 -2.70
C LEU A 82 -0.01 6.92 -3.47
N ARG A 83 0.46 8.17 -3.54
CA ARG A 83 -0.16 9.24 -4.34
C ARG A 83 -0.23 8.86 -5.81
N ALA A 84 0.88 8.39 -6.38
CA ALA A 84 0.92 7.94 -7.78
C ALA A 84 -0.09 6.81 -8.02
N THR A 85 -0.22 5.87 -7.08
CA THR A 85 -1.22 4.79 -7.15
C THR A 85 -2.65 5.32 -7.17
N CYS A 86 -3.00 6.17 -6.19
CA CYS A 86 -4.36 6.68 -6.03
C CYS A 86 -4.80 7.57 -7.21
N THR A 87 -3.86 8.29 -7.82
CA THR A 87 -4.14 9.26 -8.90
C THR A 87 -3.97 8.70 -10.30
N ALA A 88 -3.40 7.49 -10.45
CA ALA A 88 -3.21 6.86 -11.73
C ALA A 88 -4.55 6.58 -12.44
N LYS A 89 -4.57 6.90 -13.74
CA LYS A 89 -5.72 6.72 -14.63
C LYS A 89 -5.42 5.63 -15.65
N VAL A 90 -6.36 4.72 -15.82
CA VAL A 90 -6.32 3.71 -16.89
C VAL A 90 -6.62 4.38 -18.23
N LYS A 91 -5.98 3.92 -19.31
CA LYS A 91 -6.14 4.51 -20.64
C LYS A 91 -7.56 4.28 -21.17
N ALA A 92 -8.09 5.27 -21.89
CA ALA A 92 -9.36 5.10 -22.59
C ALA A 92 -9.22 3.96 -23.62
N GLY A 93 -10.14 2.99 -23.59
CA GLY A 93 -10.10 1.80 -24.46
C GLY A 93 -9.37 0.58 -23.88
N SER A 94 -8.82 0.68 -22.66
CA SER A 94 -8.37 -0.47 -21.90
C SER A 94 -9.49 -1.50 -21.66
N VAL A 95 -9.12 -2.76 -21.49
CA VAL A 95 -10.09 -3.82 -21.17
C VAL A 95 -10.61 -3.66 -19.73
N LYS A 96 -11.85 -4.12 -19.46
CA LYS A 96 -12.51 -4.01 -18.15
C LYS A 96 -11.62 -4.48 -16.99
N GLN A 97 -10.88 -5.55 -17.19
CA GLN A 97 -9.97 -6.11 -16.19
C GLN A 97 -8.86 -5.12 -15.75
N GLU A 98 -8.38 -4.25 -16.63
CA GLU A 98 -7.37 -3.25 -16.25
C GLU A 98 -7.97 -2.16 -15.35
N PHE A 99 -9.23 -1.78 -15.59
CA PHE A 99 -9.96 -0.87 -14.72
C PHE A 99 -10.20 -1.48 -13.34
N GLU A 100 -10.63 -2.74 -13.29
CA GLU A 100 -10.85 -3.48 -12.03
C GLU A 100 -9.55 -3.59 -11.22
N LYS A 101 -8.44 -3.99 -11.87
CA LYS A 101 -7.12 -4.03 -11.22
C LYS A 101 -6.71 -2.67 -10.65
N GLN A 102 -6.90 -1.58 -11.40
CA GLN A 102 -6.54 -0.25 -10.90
C GLN A 102 -7.44 0.18 -9.74
N ASP A 103 -8.73 -0.14 -9.75
CA ASP A 103 -9.65 0.18 -8.64
C ASP A 103 -9.27 -0.57 -7.35
N GLU A 104 -8.95 -1.85 -7.46
CA GLU A 104 -8.44 -2.66 -6.35
C GLU A 104 -7.15 -2.09 -5.76
N LEU A 105 -6.21 -1.72 -6.65
CA LEU A 105 -4.93 -1.16 -6.26
C LEU A 105 -5.09 0.19 -5.55
N LYS A 106 -5.96 1.07 -6.08
CA LYS A 106 -6.32 2.34 -5.44
C LYS A 106 -6.90 2.11 -4.05
N ARG A 107 -7.84 1.17 -3.90
CA ARG A 107 -8.47 0.85 -2.61
C ARG A 107 -7.45 0.32 -1.60
N SER A 108 -6.55 -0.56 -2.02
CA SER A 108 -5.49 -1.11 -1.16
C SER A 108 -4.49 -0.03 -0.72
N ALA A 109 -4.03 0.82 -1.65
CA ALA A 109 -3.17 1.95 -1.33
C ALA A 109 -3.84 2.93 -0.35
N MET A 110 -5.13 3.18 -0.54
CA MET A 110 -5.91 4.08 0.31
C MET A 110 -6.08 3.52 1.74
N ARG A 111 -6.13 2.19 1.92
CA ARG A 111 -6.05 1.56 3.26
C ARG A 111 -4.69 1.80 3.92
N ALA A 112 -3.60 1.69 3.18
CA ALA A 112 -2.28 2.02 3.70
C ALA A 112 -2.17 3.50 4.10
N VAL A 113 -2.72 4.42 3.29
CA VAL A 113 -2.81 5.86 3.64
C VAL A 113 -3.62 6.08 4.92
N ALA A 114 -4.78 5.42 5.05
CA ALA A 114 -5.60 5.51 6.25
C ALA A 114 -4.82 5.03 7.49
N ALA A 115 -4.09 3.92 7.39
CA ALA A 115 -3.24 3.42 8.46
C ALA A 115 -2.12 4.39 8.82
N LEU A 116 -1.43 4.99 7.83
CA LEU A 116 -0.40 6.00 8.08
C LEU A 116 -0.94 7.23 8.81
N LEU A 117 -2.15 7.68 8.48
CA LEU A 117 -2.79 8.81 9.15
C LEU A 117 -3.16 8.54 10.62
N THR A 118 -3.10 7.28 11.08
CA THR A 118 -3.26 6.95 12.50
C THR A 118 -2.01 7.25 13.33
N ILE A 119 -0.84 7.34 12.69
CA ILE A 119 0.41 7.69 13.36
C ILE A 119 0.38 9.18 13.73
N PRO A 120 0.61 9.54 15.01
CA PRO A 120 0.75 10.93 15.41
C PRO A 120 1.81 11.64 14.57
N GLU A 121 1.62 12.93 14.30
CA GLU A 121 2.56 13.79 13.56
C GLU A 121 2.68 13.53 12.05
N VAL A 122 2.17 12.41 11.50
CA VAL A 122 2.20 12.15 10.05
C VAL A 122 1.51 13.28 9.27
N GLY A 123 0.40 13.81 9.79
CA GLY A 123 -0.32 14.93 9.17
C GLY A 123 0.45 16.27 9.16
N LYS A 124 1.56 16.39 9.88
CA LYS A 124 2.43 17.59 9.85
C LYS A 124 3.43 17.56 8.70
N SER A 125 3.69 16.39 8.11
CA SER A 125 4.52 16.30 6.91
C SER A 125 3.82 17.07 5.77
N PRO A 126 4.51 18.01 5.09
CA PRO A 126 3.92 18.79 4.01
C PRO A 126 3.36 17.92 2.88
N ILE A 127 4.08 16.87 2.48
CA ILE A 127 3.64 15.99 1.39
C ILE A 127 2.39 15.20 1.77
N MET A 128 2.26 14.78 3.03
CA MET A 128 1.04 14.12 3.52
C MET A 128 -0.13 15.10 3.63
N ALA A 129 0.11 16.32 4.11
CA ALA A 129 -0.92 17.36 4.19
C ALA A 129 -1.46 17.71 2.79
N ASP A 130 -0.57 17.88 1.81
CA ASP A 130 -0.91 18.12 0.42
C ASP A 130 -1.68 16.93 -0.19
N PHE A 131 -1.25 15.69 0.11
CA PHE A 131 -1.98 14.51 -0.36
C PHE A 131 -3.38 14.39 0.25
N SER A 132 -3.49 14.66 1.55
CA SER A 132 -4.79 14.67 2.23
C SER A 132 -5.72 15.76 1.69
N SER A 133 -5.18 16.91 1.30
CA SER A 133 -5.93 17.97 0.59
C SER A 133 -6.38 17.51 -0.80
N GLN A 134 -5.51 16.83 -1.54
CA GLN A 134 -5.83 16.27 -2.86
C GLN A 134 -6.93 15.19 -2.79
N ILE A 135 -6.88 14.31 -1.78
CA ILE A 135 -7.91 13.28 -1.57
C ILE A 135 -9.26 13.95 -1.30
N ARG A 136 -9.30 14.96 -0.41
CA ARG A 136 -10.54 15.67 -0.05
C ARG A 136 -11.13 16.51 -1.19
N SER A 137 -10.29 17.07 -2.06
CA SER A 137 -10.74 17.88 -3.20
C SER A 137 -11.21 17.04 -4.39
N ASN A 138 -10.90 15.75 -4.44
CA ASN A 138 -11.35 14.83 -5.47
C ASN A 138 -12.54 13.99 -4.96
N PRO A 139 -13.77 14.17 -5.48
CA PRO A 139 -14.95 13.45 -4.99
C PRO A 139 -14.84 11.91 -5.02
N GLU A 140 -14.17 11.35 -6.04
CA GLU A 140 -13.96 9.89 -6.17
C GLU A 140 -13.04 9.38 -5.05
N LEU A 141 -11.93 10.07 -4.82
CA LEU A 141 -10.96 9.68 -3.79
C LEU A 141 -11.49 9.94 -2.39
N ALA A 142 -12.23 11.03 -2.18
CA ALA A 142 -12.88 11.33 -0.91
C ALA A 142 -13.91 10.24 -0.54
N ALA A 143 -14.80 9.88 -1.47
CA ALA A 143 -15.79 8.83 -1.25
C ALA A 143 -15.13 7.47 -0.95
N LEU A 144 -14.06 7.13 -1.68
CA LEU A 144 -13.28 5.92 -1.45
C LEU A 144 -12.64 5.94 -0.05
N PHE A 145 -12.01 7.04 0.33
CA PHE A 145 -11.35 7.18 1.63
C PHE A 145 -12.35 7.10 2.78
N GLU A 146 -13.50 7.76 2.67
CA GLU A 146 -14.59 7.68 3.65
C GLU A 146 -15.13 6.25 3.80
N SER A 147 -15.29 5.51 2.69
CA SER A 147 -15.74 4.11 2.74
C SER A 147 -14.75 3.23 3.53
N ILE A 148 -13.46 3.42 3.29
CA ILE A 148 -12.40 2.68 3.98
C ILE A 148 -12.37 3.01 5.48
N GLN A 149 -12.54 4.28 5.86
CA GLN A 149 -12.58 4.68 7.27
C GLN A 149 -13.77 4.06 8.01
N LYS A 150 -14.92 3.89 7.35
CA LYS A 150 -16.09 3.22 7.93
C LYS A 150 -15.86 1.71 8.07
N ASP A 151 -15.24 1.07 7.09
CA ASP A 151 -14.89 -0.36 7.15
C ASP A 151 -13.95 -0.65 8.33
N SER A 152 -12.90 0.16 8.51
CA SER A 152 -11.97 0.03 9.64
C SER A 152 -12.62 0.24 11.01
N ALA A 153 -13.65 1.08 11.10
CA ALA A 153 -14.39 1.31 12.35
C ALA A 153 -15.39 0.19 12.69
N SER A 154 -15.71 -0.68 11.73
CA SER A 154 -16.70 -1.77 11.87
C SER A 154 -16.09 -3.16 11.97
N ALA A 155 -14.77 -3.31 11.80
CA ALA A 155 -14.10 -4.59 11.95
C ALA A 155 -13.86 -4.92 13.45
N PRO A 156 -14.46 -5.98 14.00
CA PRO A 156 -13.96 -6.56 15.25
C PRO A 156 -12.59 -7.19 14.97
N SER A 157 -11.67 -7.04 15.91
CA SER A 157 -10.36 -7.71 15.94
C SER A 157 -10.53 -9.20 15.67
N THR A 158 -10.22 -9.65 14.46
CA THR A 158 -10.14 -11.06 14.10
C THR A 158 -8.75 -11.56 14.46
N ASP A 159 -8.47 -11.57 15.76
CA ASP A 159 -7.44 -12.44 16.33
C ASP A 159 -8.10 -13.79 16.61
N SER A 160 -7.45 -14.87 16.19
CA SER A 160 -7.85 -16.28 16.26
C SER A 160 -8.45 -16.85 14.98
N MET A 161 -7.58 -17.19 14.02
CA MET A 161 -7.75 -18.46 13.31
C MET A 161 -6.89 -19.50 14.06
N GLU A 162 -7.58 -20.36 14.80
CA GLU A 162 -7.03 -21.60 15.35
C GLU A 162 -6.44 -22.44 14.21
N LEU A 163 -5.16 -22.76 14.30
CA LEU A 163 -4.56 -23.90 13.61
C LEU A 163 -4.88 -25.15 14.43
N SER A 164 -5.74 -26.01 13.86
CA SER A 164 -5.81 -27.44 14.20
C SER A 164 -4.76 -28.22 13.42
#